data_AF-A0A3S0JE32-F1
#
_entry.id   AF-A0A3S0JE32-F1
#
_cell.length_a   1.000
_cell.length_b   1.000
_cell.length_c   1.000
_cell.angle_alpha   90.00
_cell.angle_beta   90.00
_cell.angle_gamma   90.00
#
_symmetry.space_group_name_H-M   'P 1'
#
loop_
_entity.id
_entity.type
_entity.pdbx_description
1 polymer ?
#
loop_
_entity_poly.entity_id
_entity_poly.type
_entity_poly.pdbx_seq_one_letter_code
_entity_poly.pdbx_strand_id
1 'polypeptide(L)'
;MKKMLFLLLAAGLSFSTAQAQTSPAADNAYQDRPGGMGRGQQRTPEQRADMQTQRLTTQLGLSAEQQPKVREIFLGQANRMETLRGQGPGADRQAMMQQMKDARTSADEQLKGVLSAEQFAKYQQLREDRLERAGEMRDARQEGKVKTKADKTKAKVKS
;
A
#
# COMPACT_ATOMS: atom_id res chain seq x y z
N MET A 1 28.30 -20.47 -28.35
CA MET A 1 29.68 -20.28 -28.86
C MET A 1 29.68 -18.96 -29.61
N LYS A 2 30.57 -17.98 -29.46
CA LYS A 2 31.97 -17.85 -29.03
C LYS A 2 32.09 -16.39 -28.54
N LYS A 3 32.52 -16.12 -27.30
CA LYS A 3 33.89 -15.69 -26.93
C LYS A 3 34.55 -14.76 -27.97
N MET A 4 34.74 -13.50 -27.57
CA MET A 4 35.85 -12.57 -27.85
C MET A 4 35.31 -11.14 -27.66
N LEU A 5 35.93 -10.20 -26.95
CA LEU A 5 37.35 -9.91 -26.87
C LEU A 5 37.57 -8.99 -25.65
N PHE A 6 38.51 -9.35 -24.77
CA PHE A 6 39.09 -8.42 -23.80
C PHE A 6 40.16 -7.59 -24.53
N LEU A 7 40.15 -6.26 -24.35
CA LEU A 7 41.32 -5.42 -24.55
C LEU A 7 41.41 -4.34 -23.47
N LEU A 8 42.65 -4.00 -23.19
CA LEU A 8 43.25 -3.64 -21.91
C LEU A 8 43.42 -2.12 -21.75
N LEU A 9 43.38 -1.68 -20.48
CA LEU A 9 44.25 -0.67 -19.84
C LEU A 9 44.13 0.81 -20.26
N ALA A 10 43.76 1.67 -19.30
CA ALA A 10 44.64 2.73 -18.75
C ALA A 10 43.89 3.58 -17.70
N ALA A 11 44.66 4.04 -16.71
CA ALA A 11 44.24 4.79 -15.53
C ALA A 11 43.72 6.20 -15.82
N GLY A 12 42.81 6.66 -14.96
CA GLY A 12 42.38 8.06 -14.86
C GLY A 12 41.80 8.34 -13.48
N LEU A 13 42.67 8.66 -12.52
CA LEU A 13 42.31 9.28 -11.25
C LEU A 13 41.94 10.75 -11.52
N SER A 14 40.68 11.12 -11.26
CA SER A 14 40.28 12.36 -10.57
C SER A 14 38.79 12.61 -10.82
N PHE A 15 37.99 12.63 -9.75
CA PHE A 15 36.92 13.62 -9.67
C PHE A 15 36.57 13.91 -8.22
N SER A 16 36.32 15.20 -8.01
CA SER A 16 36.27 15.95 -6.77
C SER A 16 35.38 15.39 -5.68
N THR A 17 35.79 15.64 -4.44
CA THR A 17 34.94 15.61 -3.25
C THR A 17 33.74 16.54 -3.46
N ALA A 18 32.61 15.98 -3.88
CA ALA A 18 31.34 16.68 -3.83
C ALA A 18 30.98 16.87 -2.36
N GLN A 19 30.87 18.14 -1.96
CA GLN A 19 30.45 18.52 -0.63
C GLN A 19 29.12 17.86 -0.31
N ALA A 20 29.04 17.19 0.83
CA ALA A 20 27.77 16.83 1.43
C ALA A 20 26.98 18.12 1.65
N GLN A 21 26.07 18.43 0.73
CA GLN A 21 25.03 19.42 0.95
C GLN A 21 24.09 18.86 2.01
N THR A 22 24.43 19.09 3.28
CA THR A 22 23.47 19.02 4.37
C THR A 22 22.50 20.16 4.17
N SER A 23 21.43 19.89 3.43
CA SER A 23 20.23 20.71 3.53
C SER A 23 19.74 20.61 4.98
N PRO A 24 19.44 21.73 5.67
CA PRO A 24 18.85 21.66 6.99
C PRO A 24 17.51 20.95 6.85
N ALA A 25 17.43 19.74 7.40
CA ALA A 25 16.18 19.05 7.60
C ALA A 25 15.30 19.98 8.43
N ALA A 26 14.24 20.50 7.82
CA ALA A 26 13.22 21.25 8.51
C ALA A 26 12.68 20.34 9.61
N ASP A 27 13.05 20.70 10.84
CA ASP A 27 12.71 20.06 12.09
C ASP A 27 11.19 20.23 12.31
N ASN A 28 10.40 19.42 11.61
CA ASN A 28 8.98 19.30 11.90
C ASN A 28 8.85 18.41 13.13
N ALA A 29 9.05 19.06 14.29
CA ALA A 29 8.61 18.59 15.59
C ALA A 29 7.10 18.29 15.50
N TYR A 30 6.78 17.05 15.12
CA TYR A 30 5.42 16.56 15.14
C TYR A 30 5.02 16.40 16.60
N GLN A 31 4.28 17.39 17.07
CA GLN A 31 3.67 17.42 18.38
C GLN A 31 2.98 16.09 18.68
N ASP A 32 3.40 15.57 19.82
CA ASP A 32 2.88 14.46 20.58
C ASP A 32 1.35 14.37 20.50
N ARG A 33 0.83 13.38 19.77
CA ARG A 33 -0.58 13.01 19.76
C ARG A 33 -0.71 11.68 20.50
N PRO A 34 -1.21 11.64 21.75
CA PRO A 34 -1.41 10.40 22.47
C PRO A 34 -2.56 9.62 21.82
N GLY A 35 -2.22 8.60 21.03
CA GLY A 35 -3.17 7.70 20.36
C GLY A 35 -2.76 7.15 19.00
N GLY A 36 -1.57 7.48 18.48
CA GLY A 36 -1.08 6.92 17.22
C GLY A 36 -0.55 5.49 17.39
N MET A 37 -1.28 4.48 16.90
CA MET A 37 -0.69 3.17 16.61
C MET A 37 0.59 3.40 15.80
N GLY A 38 1.71 2.86 16.31
CA GLY A 38 3.06 3.20 15.89
C GLY A 38 3.25 3.24 14.38
N ARG A 39 4.12 4.17 13.93
CA ARG A 39 4.62 4.22 12.55
C ARG A 39 5.42 2.93 12.27
N GLY A 40 4.73 1.83 12.02
CA GLY A 40 5.34 0.70 11.35
C GLY A 40 5.91 1.19 10.03
N GLN A 41 7.13 0.74 9.70
CA GLN A 41 7.78 1.01 8.42
C GLN A 41 6.75 0.90 7.28
N GLN A 42 6.50 2.00 6.58
CA GLN A 42 5.59 1.98 5.44
C GLN A 42 6.19 1.07 4.39
N ARG A 43 5.51 -0.04 4.08
CA ARG A 43 5.98 -0.98 3.05
C ARG A 43 6.06 -0.26 1.71
N THR A 44 7.11 -0.55 0.94
CA THR A 44 7.27 -0.04 -0.42
C THR A 44 6.19 -0.64 -1.34
N PRO A 45 5.88 0.00 -2.49
CA PRO A 45 4.93 -0.55 -3.47
C PRO A 45 5.27 -1.99 -3.90
N GLU A 46 6.55 -2.30 -4.08
CA GLU A 46 7.06 -3.61 -4.47
C GLU A 46 6.76 -4.65 -3.39
N GLN A 47 7.11 -4.34 -2.13
CA GLN A 47 6.83 -5.24 -1.01
C GLN A 47 5.33 -5.51 -0.85
N ARG A 48 4.48 -4.50 -1.11
CA ARG A 48 3.02 -4.68 -1.07
C ARG A 48 2.55 -5.61 -2.20
N ALA A 49 3.06 -5.41 -3.42
CA ALA A 49 2.73 -6.25 -4.56
C ALA A 49 3.18 -7.70 -4.35
N ASP A 50 4.39 -7.91 -3.83
CA ASP A 50 4.94 -9.23 -3.49
C ASP A 50 4.05 -9.95 -2.47
N MET A 51 3.71 -9.27 -1.38
CA MET A 51 2.87 -9.87 -0.34
C MET A 51 1.45 -10.18 -0.81
N GLN A 52 0.86 -9.32 -1.64
CA GLN A 52 -0.47 -9.57 -2.20
C GLN A 52 -0.45 -10.76 -3.15
N THR A 53 0.55 -10.82 -4.02
CA THR A 53 0.75 -11.95 -4.93
C THR A 53 0.93 -13.24 -4.16
N GLN A 54 1.84 -13.27 -3.18
CA GLN A 54 2.09 -14.45 -2.36
C GLN A 54 0.82 -14.95 -1.65
N ARG A 55 0.01 -14.02 -1.10
CA ARG A 55 -1.27 -14.38 -0.48
C ARG A 55 -2.23 -15.00 -1.48
N LEU A 56 -2.38 -14.41 -2.67
CA LEU A 56 -3.23 -14.99 -3.70
C LEU A 56 -2.67 -16.31 -4.23
N THR A 57 -1.36 -16.48 -4.32
CA THR A 57 -0.73 -17.76 -4.65
C THR A 57 -1.18 -18.84 -3.68
N THR A 58 -1.11 -18.59 -2.37
CA THR A 58 -1.56 -19.55 -1.36
C THR A 58 -3.07 -19.77 -1.38
N GLN A 59 -3.87 -18.72 -1.60
CA GLN A 59 -5.33 -18.81 -1.51
C GLN A 59 -5.98 -19.38 -2.77
N LEU A 60 -5.42 -19.11 -3.95
CA LEU A 60 -5.98 -19.44 -5.26
C LEU A 60 -5.16 -20.49 -6.02
N GLY A 61 -3.98 -20.88 -5.52
CA GLY A 61 -3.10 -21.81 -6.21
C GLY A 61 -2.56 -21.24 -7.52
N LEU A 62 -2.03 -20.01 -7.50
CA LEU A 62 -1.53 -19.37 -8.71
C LEU A 62 -0.35 -20.14 -9.31
N SER A 63 -0.40 -20.39 -10.62
CA SER A 63 0.68 -21.06 -11.34
C SER A 63 1.94 -20.18 -11.44
N ALA A 64 3.08 -20.80 -11.73
CA ALA A 64 4.35 -20.08 -11.93
C ALA A 64 4.26 -19.01 -13.06
N GLU A 65 3.39 -19.22 -14.05
CA GLU A 65 3.16 -18.28 -15.15
C GLU A 65 2.22 -17.13 -14.77
N GLN A 66 1.30 -17.36 -13.82
CA GLN A 66 0.35 -16.35 -13.35
C GLN A 66 0.98 -15.39 -12.33
N GLN A 67 1.83 -15.91 -11.44
CA GLN A 67 2.46 -15.13 -10.37
C GLN A 67 3.14 -13.83 -10.82
N PRO A 68 4.02 -13.81 -11.85
CA PRO A 68 4.67 -12.57 -12.29
C PRO A 68 3.67 -11.55 -12.85
N LYS A 69 2.64 -12.01 -13.57
CA LYS A 69 1.58 -11.15 -14.13
C LYS A 69 0.73 -10.52 -13.04
N VAL A 70 0.31 -11.32 -12.05
CA VAL A 70 -0.45 -10.85 -10.87
C VAL A 70 0.36 -9.84 -10.07
N ARG A 71 1.67 -10.10 -9.90
CA ARG A 71 2.58 -9.18 -9.23
C ARG A 71 2.68 -7.84 -9.93
N GLU A 72 2.83 -7.85 -11.25
CA GLU A 72 2.92 -6.62 -12.05
C GLU A 72 1.63 -5.78 -11.92
N ILE A 73 0.47 -6.42 -11.98
CA ILE A 73 -0.84 -5.76 -11.76
C ILE A 73 -0.87 -5.07 -10.39
N PHE A 74 -0.50 -5.79 -9.33
CA PHE A 74 -0.49 -5.21 -7.98
C PHE A 74 0.58 -4.14 -7.78
N LEU A 75 1.72 -4.23 -8.47
CA LEU A 75 2.75 -3.19 -8.46
C LEU A 75 2.23 -1.91 -9.09
N GLY A 76 1.57 -1.99 -10.25
CA GLY A 76 0.92 -0.85 -10.89
C GLY A 76 -0.13 -0.20 -10.00
N GLN A 77 -0.99 -1.03 -9.38
CA GLN A 77 -1.97 -0.57 -8.41
C GLN A 77 -1.31 0.12 -7.20
N ALA A 78 -0.28 -0.49 -6.62
CA ALA A 78 0.41 0.02 -5.44
C ALA A 78 1.11 1.36 -5.72
N ASN A 79 1.76 1.49 -6.87
CA ASN A 79 2.37 2.75 -7.30
C ASN A 79 1.33 3.86 -7.45
N ARG A 80 0.19 3.56 -8.10
CA ARG A 80 -0.91 4.52 -8.21
C ARG A 80 -1.44 4.93 -6.84
N MET A 81 -1.57 3.99 -5.91
CA MET A 81 -2.00 4.30 -4.53
C MET A 81 -0.99 5.19 -3.80
N GLU A 82 0.30 5.00 -4.04
CA GLU A 82 1.37 5.79 -3.44
C GLU A 82 1.36 7.22 -3.96
N THR A 83 1.27 7.40 -5.28
CA THR A 83 1.12 8.73 -5.91
C THR A 83 -0.09 9.47 -5.38
N LEU A 84 -1.25 8.80 -5.28
CA LEU A 84 -2.46 9.41 -4.72
C LEU A 84 -2.22 9.86 -3.28
N ARG A 85 -1.66 9.00 -2.42
CA ARG A 85 -1.39 9.34 -1.02
C ARG A 85 -0.41 10.50 -0.88
N GLY A 86 0.50 10.68 -1.83
CA GLY A 86 1.49 11.75 -1.87
C GLY A 86 0.95 13.15 -2.19
N GLN A 87 -0.31 13.30 -2.62
CA GLN A 87 -0.88 14.59 -3.05
C GLN A 87 -1.01 15.65 -1.92
N GLY A 88 -0.82 15.27 -0.66
CA GLY A 88 -0.69 16.21 0.46
C GLY A 88 -2.02 16.86 0.92
N PRO A 89 -1.94 17.74 1.95
CA PRO A 89 -3.10 18.46 2.46
C PRO A 89 -3.58 19.50 1.43
N GLY A 90 -4.85 19.42 1.03
CA GLY A 90 -5.46 20.31 0.03
C GLY A 90 -5.99 19.58 -1.20
N ALA A 91 -5.62 18.31 -1.40
CA ALA A 91 -6.21 17.47 -2.43
C ALA A 91 -7.71 17.23 -2.18
N ASP A 92 -8.50 17.24 -3.26
CA ASP A 92 -9.91 16.88 -3.21
C ASP A 92 -10.04 15.41 -2.78
N ARG A 93 -10.56 15.22 -1.57
CA ARG A 93 -10.73 13.90 -0.97
C ARG A 93 -11.69 13.02 -1.76
N GLN A 94 -12.73 13.59 -2.35
CA GLN A 94 -13.70 12.83 -3.13
C GLN A 94 -13.06 12.35 -4.43
N ALA A 95 -12.36 13.24 -5.13
CA ALA A 95 -11.60 12.88 -6.32
C ALA A 95 -10.55 11.81 -6.03
N MET A 96 -9.80 11.96 -4.94
CA MET A 96 -8.82 10.96 -4.50
C MET A 96 -9.47 9.60 -4.22
N MET A 97 -10.61 9.58 -3.51
CA MET A 97 -11.35 8.34 -3.24
C MET A 97 -11.83 7.67 -4.52
N GLN A 98 -12.32 8.43 -5.49
CA GLN A 98 -12.72 7.92 -6.79
C GLN A 98 -11.51 7.32 -7.54
N GLN A 99 -10.39 8.04 -7.59
CA GLN A 99 -9.16 7.55 -8.23
C GLN A 99 -8.61 6.29 -7.54
N MET A 100 -8.76 6.17 -6.21
CA MET A 100 -8.43 4.96 -5.48
C MET A 100 -9.34 3.79 -5.85
N LYS A 101 -10.63 4.04 -6.04
CA LYS A 101 -11.60 3.03 -6.48
C LYS A 101 -11.29 2.58 -7.90
N ASP A 102 -11.06 3.51 -8.82
CA ASP A 102 -10.77 3.23 -10.22
C ASP A 102 -9.51 2.37 -10.37
N ALA A 103 -8.45 2.68 -9.62
CA ALA A 103 -7.24 1.88 -9.61
C ALA A 103 -7.44 0.46 -9.07
N ARG A 104 -8.38 0.25 -8.14
CA ARG A 104 -8.77 -1.09 -7.68
C ARG A 104 -9.56 -1.82 -8.75
N THR A 105 -10.56 -1.17 -9.32
CA THR A 105 -11.38 -1.76 -10.40
C THR A 105 -10.51 -2.16 -11.60
N SER A 106 -9.59 -1.30 -12.02
CA SER A 106 -8.67 -1.59 -13.12
C SER A 106 -7.78 -2.80 -12.82
N ALA A 107 -7.28 -2.94 -11.59
CA ALA A 107 -6.53 -4.13 -11.19
C ALA A 107 -7.43 -5.39 -11.19
N ASP A 108 -8.66 -5.30 -10.70
CA ASP A 108 -9.64 -6.39 -10.71
C ASP A 108 -9.93 -6.87 -12.15
N GLU A 109 -10.08 -5.93 -13.10
CA GLU A 109 -10.26 -6.23 -14.54
C GLU A 109 -9.04 -6.91 -15.15
N GLN A 110 -7.82 -6.43 -14.84
CA GLN A 110 -6.59 -7.06 -15.32
C GLN A 110 -6.42 -8.48 -14.74
N LEU A 111 -6.76 -8.69 -13.47
CA LEU A 111 -6.72 -10.00 -12.84
C LEU A 111 -7.67 -11.00 -13.52
N LYS A 112 -8.86 -10.55 -13.95
CA LYS A 112 -9.80 -11.39 -14.69
C LYS A 112 -9.20 -11.97 -15.99
N GLY A 113 -8.26 -11.27 -16.61
CA GLY A 113 -7.55 -11.75 -17.81
C GLY A 113 -6.39 -12.70 -17.54
N VAL A 114 -5.93 -12.82 -16.29
CA VAL A 114 -4.78 -13.64 -15.88
C VAL A 114 -5.20 -14.89 -15.10
N LEU A 115 -6.25 -14.76 -14.29
CA LEU A 115 -6.78 -15.82 -13.45
C LEU A 115 -7.75 -16.71 -14.23
N SER A 116 -7.86 -17.98 -13.85
CA SER A 116 -8.96 -18.82 -14.34
C SER A 116 -10.30 -18.32 -13.82
N ALA A 117 -11.40 -18.73 -14.44
CA ALA A 117 -12.74 -18.36 -14.00
C ALA A 117 -13.00 -18.73 -12.53
N GLU A 118 -12.57 -19.93 -12.10
CA GLU A 118 -12.70 -20.40 -10.73
C GLU A 118 -11.84 -19.60 -9.75
N GLN A 119 -10.58 -19.31 -10.11
CA GLN A 119 -9.68 -18.49 -9.30
C GLN A 119 -10.22 -17.06 -9.14
N PHE A 120 -10.78 -16.48 -10.21
CA PHE A 120 -11.36 -15.15 -10.17
C PHE A 120 -12.64 -15.12 -9.32
N ALA A 121 -13.50 -16.13 -9.42
CA ALA A 121 -14.69 -16.24 -8.56
C ALA A 121 -14.29 -16.29 -7.06
N LYS A 122 -13.29 -17.11 -6.72
CA LYS A 122 -12.76 -17.19 -5.35
C LYS A 122 -12.08 -15.89 -4.91
N TYR A 123 -11.38 -15.21 -5.80
CA TYR A 123 -10.82 -13.87 -5.53
C TYR A 123 -11.90 -12.87 -5.14
N GLN A 124 -13.02 -12.83 -5.87
CA GLN A 124 -14.14 -11.93 -5.60
C GLN A 124 -14.76 -12.22 -4.23
N GLN A 125 -14.97 -13.50 -3.90
CA GLN A 125 -15.45 -13.90 -2.58
C GLN A 125 -14.50 -13.43 -1.47
N LEU A 126 -13.18 -13.70 -1.59
CA LEU A 126 -12.18 -13.25 -0.60
C LEU A 126 -12.16 -11.72 -0.42
N ARG A 127 -12.52 -10.97 -1.45
CA ARG A 127 -12.61 -9.51 -1.44
C ARG A 127 -13.87 -9.04 -0.72
N GLU A 128 -15.02 -9.65 -1.00
CA GLU A 128 -16.29 -9.39 -0.30
C GLU A 128 -16.17 -9.70 1.19
N ASP A 129 -15.64 -10.87 1.52
CA ASP A 129 -15.30 -11.31 2.87
C ASP A 129 -14.44 -10.32 3.66
N ARG A 130 -13.54 -9.61 2.97
CA ARG A 130 -12.70 -8.59 3.59
C ARG A 130 -13.44 -7.28 3.80
N LEU A 131 -14.31 -6.92 2.86
CA LEU A 131 -15.14 -5.72 2.95
C LEU A 131 -16.15 -5.84 4.08
N GLU A 132 -16.79 -7.01 4.22
CA GLU A 132 -17.73 -7.30 5.30
C GLU A 132 -17.04 -7.20 6.66
N ARG A 133 -15.95 -7.94 6.88
CA ARG A 133 -15.17 -7.85 8.13
C ARG A 133 -14.69 -6.44 8.43
N ALA A 134 -14.34 -5.66 7.40
CA ALA A 134 -13.96 -4.25 7.59
C ALA A 134 -15.15 -3.37 8.01
N GLY A 135 -16.35 -3.67 7.51
CA GLY A 135 -17.61 -3.06 7.94
C GLY A 135 -17.91 -3.37 9.41
N GLU A 136 -17.93 -4.65 9.78
CA GLU A 136 -18.18 -5.10 11.16
C GLU A 136 -17.22 -4.45 12.16
N MET A 137 -15.92 -4.42 11.84
CA MET A 137 -14.90 -3.77 12.65
C MET A 137 -15.13 -2.26 12.81
N ARG A 138 -15.63 -1.60 11.76
CA ARG A 138 -15.96 -0.17 11.81
C ARG A 138 -17.15 0.06 12.72
N ASP A 139 -18.17 -0.77 12.67
CA ASP A 139 -19.39 -0.64 13.46
C ASP A 139 -19.13 -0.91 14.93
N ALA A 140 -18.40 -1.98 15.26
CA ALA A 140 -17.95 -2.27 16.63
C ALA A 140 -17.15 -1.10 17.24
N ARG A 141 -16.28 -0.45 16.43
CA ARG A 141 -15.54 0.75 16.87
C ARG A 141 -16.45 1.96 17.09
N GLN A 142 -17.51 2.10 16.31
CA GLN A 142 -18.49 3.19 16.49
C GLN A 142 -19.28 2.98 17.79
N GLU A 143 -19.76 1.77 18.05
CA GLU A 143 -20.49 1.43 19.28
C GLU A 143 -19.65 1.65 20.54
N GLY A 144 -18.37 1.22 20.54
CA GLY A 144 -17.46 1.46 21.66
C GLY A 144 -17.23 2.95 21.95
N LYS A 145 -17.16 3.78 20.90
CA LYS A 145 -17.06 5.25 21.04
C LYS A 145 -18.35 5.88 21.58
N VAL A 146 -19.52 5.32 21.27
CA VAL A 146 -20.80 5.82 21.81
C VAL A 146 -20.91 5.51 23.29
N LYS A 147 -20.60 4.29 23.71
CA LYS A 147 -20.63 3.87 25.13
C LYS A 147 -19.69 4.72 25.99
N THR A 148 -18.46 4.93 25.54
CA THR A 148 -17.45 5.74 26.27
C THR A 148 -17.83 7.23 26.37
N LYS A 149 -18.44 7.81 25.32
CA LYS A 149 -18.97 9.18 25.39
C LYS A 149 -20.13 9.30 26.38
N ALA A 150 -21.08 8.36 26.33
CA ALA A 150 -22.25 8.34 27.22
C ALA A 150 -21.84 8.27 28.70
N ASP A 151 -20.85 7.46 29.03
CA ASP A 151 -20.36 7.29 30.40
C ASP A 151 -19.62 8.55 30.90
N LYS A 152 -18.80 9.17 30.03
CA LYS A 152 -18.12 10.44 30.34
C LYS A 152 -19.10 11.61 30.55
N THR A 153 -20.20 11.66 29.80
CA THR A 153 -21.28 12.64 30.04
C THR A 153 -21.99 12.39 31.36
N LYS A 154 -22.24 11.13 31.75
CA LYS A 154 -22.87 10.82 33.04
C LYS A 154 -21.97 11.19 34.23
N ALA A 155 -20.66 10.98 34.12
CA ALA A 155 -19.70 11.36 35.15
C ALA A 155 -19.61 12.88 35.35
N LYS A 156 -19.67 13.67 34.27
CA LYS A 156 -19.57 15.14 34.32
C LYS A 156 -20.84 15.85 34.82
N VAL A 157 -21.99 15.17 34.79
CA VAL A 157 -23.27 15.67 35.32
C VAL A 157 -23.43 15.37 36.81
N LYS A 158 -22.62 14.45 37.37
CA LYS A 158 -22.62 14.08 38.79
C LYS A 158 -21.54 14.79 39.64
N SER A 159 -20.73 15.65 39.03
CA SER A 159 -19.72 16.51 39.67
C SER A 159 -20.17 17.96 39.62
#